data_AF-A0A3C0JB00-F1
#
_entry.id   AF-A0A3C0JB00-F1
#
_cell.length_a   1.000
_cell.length_b   1.000
_cell.length_c   1.000
_cell.angle_alpha   90.00
_cell.angle_beta   90.00
_cell.angle_gamma   90.00
#
_symmetry.space_group_name_H-M   'P 1'
#
loop_
_entity.id
_entity.type
_entity.pdbx_description
1 polymer ?
#
loop_
_entity_poly.entity_id
_entity_poly.type
_entity_poly.pdbx_seq_one_letter_code
_entity_poly.pdbx_strand_id
1 'polypeptide(L)' 'MSLEFTLNHDAPALAAVDCVVVGAFADASLSPAAKAVDETSGGRLSALLAR' A
#
# COMPACT_ATOMS: atom_id res chain seq x y z
N MET A 1 -1.13 10.09 -25.82
CA MET A 1 -0.57 9.74 -24.50
C MET A 1 -1.42 8.64 -23.90
N SER A 2 -0.83 7.57 -23.36
CA SER A 2 -1.58 6.37 -22.92
C SER A 2 -2.04 6.41 -21.45
N LEU A 3 -1.51 7.34 -20.64
CA LEU A 3 -1.83 7.49 -19.22
C LEU A 3 -1.91 8.98 -18.83
N GLU A 4 -2.80 9.27 -17.88
CA GLU A 4 -2.94 10.56 -17.21
C GLU A 4 -2.31 10.49 -15.81
N PHE A 5 -1.70 11.59 -15.37
CA PHE A 5 -0.98 11.65 -14.10
C PHE A 5 -1.43 12.87 -13.29
N THR A 6 -1.64 12.64 -12.00
CA THR A 6 -1.92 13.68 -11.00
C THR A 6 -1.09 13.40 -9.75
N LEU A 7 -0.72 14.45 -9.02
CA LEU A 7 -0.12 14.28 -7.70
C LEU A 7 -1.23 14.04 -6.68
N ASN A 8 -1.12 12.97 -5.91
CA ASN A 8 -2.05 12.62 -4.83
C ASN A 8 -1.34 12.69 -3.46
N HIS A 9 -2.00 13.29 -2.47
CA HIS A 9 -1.51 13.42 -1.08
C HIS A 9 -2.45 12.72 -0.08
N ASP A 10 -3.46 11.99 -0.56
CA ASP A 10 -4.38 11.23 0.27
C ASP A 10 -3.65 10.19 1.12
N ALA A 11 -4.21 9.87 2.28
CA ALA A 11 -3.75 8.73 3.04
C ALA A 11 -3.90 7.46 2.19
N PRO A 12 -2.89 6.58 2.08
CA PRO A 12 -2.91 5.41 1.19
C PRO A 12 -4.12 4.49 1.37
N ALA A 13 -4.62 4.38 2.60
CA ALA A 13 -5.79 3.56 2.93
C ALA A 13 -7.14 4.21 2.54
N LEU A 14 -7.14 5.50 2.24
CA LEU A 14 -8.34 6.29 1.91
C LEU A 14 -8.33 6.83 0.47
N ALA A 15 -7.27 6.58 -0.28
CA ALA A 15 -7.17 7.03 -1.67
C ALA A 15 -8.32 6.42 -2.50
N ALA A 16 -9.12 7.28 -3.14
CA ALA A 16 -10.26 6.89 -3.95
C ALA A 16 -9.82 6.42 -5.35
N VAL A 17 -9.06 5.32 -5.38
CA VAL A 17 -8.53 4.68 -6.59
C VAL A 17 -8.86 3.19 -6.59
N ASP A 18 -8.90 2.58 -7.77
CA ASP A 18 -9.23 1.16 -7.91
C ASP A 18 -8.12 0.22 -7.36
N CYS A 19 -6.86 0.71 -7.33
CA CYS A 19 -5.71 -0.07 -6.89
C CYS A 19 -4.66 0.84 -6.23
N VAL A 20 -4.17 0.41 -5.07
CA VAL A 20 -3.07 1.07 -4.35
C VAL A 20 -1.82 0.20 -4.48
N VAL A 21 -0.75 0.76 -5.05
CA VAL A 21 0.54 0.08 -5.21
C VAL A 21 1.43 0.41 -4.00
N VAL A 22 1.87 -0.61 -3.28
CA VAL A 22 2.74 -0.47 -2.10
C VAL A 22 3.97 -1.39 -2.20
N GLY A 23 4.98 -1.14 -1.37
CA GLY A 23 6.25 -1.88 -1.40
C GLY A 23 6.40 -2.85 -0.23
N ALA A 24 6.87 -4.05 -0.52
CA ALA A 24 7.37 -5.02 0.45
C ALA A 24 8.81 -5.42 0.06
N PHE A 25 9.69 -5.53 1.04
CA PHE A 25 11.11 -5.79 0.84
C PHE A 25 11.44 -7.27 1.11
N ALA A 26 12.61 -7.72 0.63
CA ALA A 26 13.05 -9.10 0.78
C ALA A 26 13.29 -9.53 2.24
N ASP A 27 13.45 -8.57 3.16
CA ASP A 27 13.55 -8.79 4.61
C ASP A 27 12.17 -8.85 5.31
N ALA A 28 11.09 -8.97 4.53
CA ALA A 28 9.70 -8.90 4.97
C ALA A 28 9.29 -7.56 5.61
N SER A 29 10.10 -6.50 5.45
CA SER A 29 9.70 -5.17 5.88
C SER A 29 8.71 -4.54 4.89
N LEU A 30 7.80 -3.72 5.42
CA LEU A 30 6.78 -2.99 4.68
C LEU A 30 7.18 -1.52 4.51
N SER A 31 6.95 -0.94 3.33
CA SER A 31 7.09 0.50 3.14
C SER A 31 6.11 1.29 4.02
N PRO A 32 6.34 2.59 4.30
CA PRO A 32 5.43 3.37 5.14
C PRO A 32 3.97 3.36 4.65
N ALA A 33 3.76 3.43 3.34
CA ALA A 33 2.43 3.32 2.75
C ALA A 33 1.83 1.92 2.91
N ALA A 34 2.64 0.87 2.76
CA ALA A 34 2.19 -0.51 2.98
C ALA A 34 1.78 -0.75 4.43
N LYS A 35 2.52 -0.21 5.41
CA LYS A 35 2.16 -0.29 6.84
C LYS A 35 0.81 0.39 7.12
N ALA A 36 0.57 1.58 6.58
CA ALA A 36 -0.70 2.29 6.75
C ALA A 36 -1.89 1.49 6.18
N VAL A 37 -1.70 0.81 5.05
CA VAL A 37 -2.70 -0.09 4.47
C VAL A 37 -2.87 -1.35 5.32
N ASP A 38 -1.78 -1.93 5.83
CA ASP A 38 -1.81 -3.13 6.68
C ASP A 38 -2.53 -2.89 8.01
N GLU A 39 -2.28 -1.75 8.66
CA GLU A 39 -2.94 -1.32 9.89
C GLU A 39 -4.46 -1.22 9.69
N THR A 40 -4.90 -0.61 8.58
CA THR A 40 -6.33 -0.51 8.23
C THR A 40 -6.93 -1.87 7.88
N SER A 41 -6.11 -2.77 7.31
CA SER A 41 -6.51 -4.12 6.93
C SER A 41 -6.50 -5.11 8.10
N GLY A 42 -6.06 -4.70 9.30
CA GLY A 42 -5.95 -5.55 10.48
C GLY A 42 -4.78 -6.53 10.42
N GLY A 43 -3.64 -6.15 9.84
CA GLY A 43 -2.41 -6.97 9.82
C GLY A 43 -2.39 -8.07 8.75
N ARG A 44 -3.28 -8.00 7.76
CA ARG A 44 -3.41 -9.03 6.71
C ARG A 44 -2.22 -9.10 5.77
N LEU A 45 -1.61 -7.97 5.42
CA LEU A 45 -0.41 -7.95 4.58
C LEU A 45 0.77 -8.55 5.34
N SER A 46 0.93 -8.21 6.61
CA SER A 46 1.93 -8.84 7.47
C SER A 46 1.71 -10.36 7.59
N ALA A 47 0.47 -10.81 7.74
CA ALA A 47 0.14 -12.24 7.79
C ALA A 47 0.46 -12.98 6.48
N LEU A 48 0.27 -12.34 5.32
CA LEU A 48 0.63 -12.90 4.01
C LEU A 48 2.14 -12.95 3.79
N LEU A 49 2.90 -11.98 4.33
CA LEU A 49 4.37 -11.98 4.25
C LEU A 49 5.03 -13.02 5.15
N ALA A 50 4.38 -13.40 6.25
CA ALA A 50 4.89 -14.40 7.18
C ALA A 50 4.70 -15.86 6.72
N ARG A 51 4.10 -16.08 5.55
CA ARG A 51 3.75 -17.40 5.01
C ARG A 51 4.78 -17.89 3.99
#